data_AF-A0A076HCK7-F1
#
_entry.id   AF-A0A076HCK7-F1
#
_cell.length_a   1.000
_cell.length_b   1.000
_cell.length_c   1.000
_cell.angle_alpha   90.00
_cell.angle_beta   90.00
_cell.angle_gamma   90.00
#
_symmetry.space_group_name_H-M   'P 1'
#
loop_
_entity.id
_entity.type
_entity.pdbx_description
1 polymer ?
#
loop_
_entity_poly.entity_id
_entity_poly.type
_entity_poly.pdbx_seq_one_letter_code
_entity_poly.pdbx_strand_id
1 'polypeptide(L)'
;MRCGLGTTGQLKGPEGSIDMFELLAYERFRDTPSVRFFDVTVDSSNARDLVIHSGPAVSPPNDPESGAWQFYLHPHQEDNLLAASGGRTFFLVNLAWEQPFHIVRLESGGDILRIPPGTFHRSISDPDGSVVLNQAVREDGASLVREFRVYNSAEIPALMAATHSSAPKPQLHGVEPLLQAA
;
A
#
# COMPACT_ATOMS: atom_id res chain seq x y z
N MET A 1 40.11 9.80 -14.79
CA MET A 1 39.73 11.17 -14.36
C MET A 1 38.28 11.44 -14.74
N ARG A 2 37.38 11.33 -13.76
CA ARG A 2 36.32 12.31 -13.46
C ARG A 2 35.67 11.82 -12.17
N CYS A 3 35.88 12.61 -11.14
CA CYS A 3 35.41 12.41 -9.77
C CYS A 3 33.92 12.74 -9.76
N GLY A 4 33.07 11.80 -9.35
CA GLY A 4 31.66 12.05 -9.07
C GLY A 4 31.47 11.99 -7.57
N LEU A 5 31.50 13.14 -6.90
CA LEU A 5 30.97 13.27 -5.54
C LEU A 5 29.45 13.11 -5.63
N GLY A 6 28.95 11.93 -5.25
CA GLY A 6 27.56 11.75 -4.85
C GLY A 6 27.45 12.02 -3.35
N THR A 7 27.40 13.29 -2.97
CA THR A 7 27.00 13.70 -1.62
C THR A 7 25.50 13.96 -1.61
N THR A 8 24.74 12.96 -1.17
CA THR A 8 23.49 13.15 -0.42
C THR A 8 23.41 12.01 0.56
N GLY A 9 24.07 12.18 1.71
CA GLY A 9 23.66 11.45 2.90
C GLY A 9 22.22 11.90 3.19
N GLN A 10 21.26 11.00 2.99
CA GLN A 10 19.96 11.16 3.64
C GLN A 10 20.24 11.13 5.14
N LEU A 11 20.13 12.30 5.74
CA LEU A 11 20.03 12.45 7.18
C LEU A 11 18.86 11.55 7.61
N LYS A 12 19.14 10.48 8.36
CA LYS A 12 18.12 9.84 9.18
C LYS A 12 17.47 10.97 9.98
N GLY A 13 16.18 11.20 9.74
CA GLY A 13 15.38 12.09 10.56
C GLY A 13 15.51 11.66 12.03
N PRO A 14 15.30 12.59 12.99
CA PRO A 14 15.19 12.19 14.38
C PRO A 14 14.07 11.15 14.50
N GLU A 15 14.22 10.18 15.41
CA GLU A 15 13.18 9.18 15.70
C GLU A 15 11.79 9.86 15.76
N GLY A 16 10.90 9.50 14.84
CA GLY A 16 9.51 9.96 14.85
C GLY A 16 9.00 10.81 13.67
N SER A 17 9.60 10.77 12.47
CA SER A 17 8.82 11.18 11.28
C SER A 17 7.78 10.11 10.98
N ILE A 18 6.51 10.49 10.97
CA ILE A 18 5.42 9.62 10.54
C ILE A 18 5.32 9.80 9.05
N ASP A 19 6.09 9.00 8.32
CA ASP A 19 6.13 9.11 6.87
C ASP A 19 4.73 8.78 6.31
N MET A 20 4.32 9.54 5.30
CA MET A 20 3.12 9.24 4.51
C MET A 20 3.45 8.13 3.50
N PHE A 21 2.44 7.46 2.95
CA PHE A 21 2.68 6.55 1.82
C PHE A 21 3.32 7.29 0.64
N GLU A 22 4.05 6.55 -0.19
CA GLU A 22 4.71 7.08 -1.39
C GLU A 22 4.38 6.25 -2.63
N LEU A 23 4.43 6.90 -3.79
CA LEU A 23 4.42 6.23 -5.10
C LEU A 23 5.82 6.34 -5.69
N LEU A 24 6.54 5.21 -5.72
CA LEU A 24 7.90 5.15 -6.20
C LEU A 24 7.90 4.79 -7.68
N ALA A 25 8.47 5.69 -8.49
CA ALA A 25 8.80 5.38 -9.87
C ALA A 25 9.99 4.41 -9.93
N TYR A 26 10.09 3.68 -11.04
CA TYR A 26 11.18 2.74 -11.29
C TYR A 26 11.62 2.76 -12.76
N GLU A 27 12.78 2.17 -13.06
CA GLU A 27 13.41 2.34 -14.36
C GLU A 27 12.84 1.38 -15.40
N ARG A 28 12.36 1.94 -16.51
CA ARG A 28 12.10 1.18 -17.74
C ARG A 28 13.35 1.24 -18.63
N PHE A 29 14.11 0.15 -18.67
CA PHE A 29 15.44 0.14 -19.30
C PHE A 29 15.46 -0.42 -20.73
N ARG A 30 14.40 -1.09 -21.20
CA ARG A 30 14.35 -1.62 -22.58
C ARG A 30 12.92 -1.83 -23.08
N ASP A 31 12.75 -1.65 -24.38
CA ASP A 31 11.54 -2.00 -25.14
C ASP A 31 11.84 -2.82 -26.39
N THR A 32 10.88 -3.67 -26.75
CA THR A 32 10.73 -4.31 -28.06
C THR A 32 9.26 -4.19 -28.49
N PRO A 33 8.88 -4.53 -29.74
CA PRO A 33 7.51 -4.33 -30.23
C PRO A 33 6.38 -4.93 -29.36
N SER A 34 6.67 -5.92 -28.50
CA SER A 34 5.67 -6.55 -27.64
C SER A 34 6.16 -6.86 -26.23
N VAL A 35 7.33 -6.34 -25.83
CA VAL A 35 7.92 -6.62 -24.51
C VAL A 35 8.52 -5.33 -23.96
N ARG A 36 8.23 -5.07 -22.69
CA ARG A 36 8.79 -3.96 -21.90
C ARG A 36 9.60 -4.56 -20.76
N PHE A 37 10.74 -3.97 -20.45
CA PHE A 37 11.63 -4.40 -19.38
C PHE A 37 11.75 -3.29 -18.34
N PHE A 38 11.62 -3.68 -17.08
CA PHE A 38 11.64 -2.77 -15.94
C PHE A 38 12.58 -3.33 -14.88
N ASP A 39 13.37 -2.45 -14.27
CA ASP A 39 14.04 -2.72 -13.00
C ASP A 39 13.14 -2.19 -11.89
N VAL A 40 12.49 -3.09 -11.18
CA VAL A 40 11.53 -2.77 -10.11
C VAL A 40 12.17 -2.91 -8.74
N THR A 41 13.50 -2.98 -8.65
CA THR A 41 14.22 -3.25 -7.40
C THR A 41 13.93 -2.19 -6.34
N VAL A 42 13.57 -2.64 -5.14
CA VAL A 42 13.59 -1.82 -3.92
C VAL A 42 14.81 -2.22 -3.11
N ASP A 43 15.85 -1.39 -3.13
CA ASP A 43 17.16 -1.72 -2.55
C ASP A 43 17.12 -2.09 -1.07
N SER A 44 16.21 -1.49 -0.30
CA SER A 44 16.03 -1.77 1.13
C SER A 44 15.30 -3.10 1.41
N SER A 45 14.68 -3.73 0.41
CA SER A 45 13.81 -4.89 0.60
C SER A 45 14.58 -6.14 1.03
N ASN A 46 14.15 -6.72 2.14
CA ASN A 46 14.69 -7.97 2.70
C ASN A 46 13.69 -9.14 2.63
N ALA A 47 12.46 -8.92 2.13
CA ALA A 47 11.44 -9.95 1.98
C ALA A 47 10.62 -9.77 0.68
N ARG A 48 10.07 -10.86 0.16
CA ARG A 48 9.22 -10.85 -1.04
C ARG A 48 7.98 -11.69 -0.80
N ASP A 49 6.81 -11.06 -0.89
CA ASP A 49 5.53 -11.76 -0.81
C ASP A 49 4.83 -11.71 -2.17
N LEU A 50 4.24 -12.85 -2.56
CA LEU A 50 3.41 -12.96 -3.74
C LEU A 50 1.94 -13.02 -3.30
N VAL A 51 1.13 -12.08 -3.77
CA VAL A 51 -0.28 -11.99 -3.42
C VAL A 51 -1.13 -12.11 -4.67
N ILE A 52 -2.04 -13.08 -4.67
CA ILE A 52 -2.91 -13.37 -5.82
C ILE A 52 -4.35 -13.27 -5.35
N HIS A 53 -5.15 -12.47 -6.07
CA HIS A 53 -6.59 -12.40 -5.89
C HIS A 53 -7.29 -12.88 -7.15
N SER A 54 -8.38 -13.61 -6.98
CA SER A 54 -9.31 -13.95 -8.06
C SER A 54 -10.54 -13.05 -7.97
N GLY A 55 -10.93 -12.47 -9.10
CA GLY A 55 -12.11 -11.61 -9.16
C GLY A 55 -11.99 -10.31 -8.34
N PRO A 56 -13.11 -9.61 -8.07
CA PRO A 56 -13.12 -8.38 -7.29
C PRO A 56 -13.06 -8.66 -5.78
N ALA A 57 -11.98 -9.30 -5.32
CA ALA A 57 -11.80 -9.70 -3.93
C ALA A 57 -11.52 -8.51 -3.02
N VAL A 58 -12.22 -8.47 -1.88
CA VAL A 58 -11.97 -7.55 -0.78
C VAL A 58 -11.03 -8.22 0.22
N SER A 59 -9.92 -7.57 0.56
CA SER A 59 -8.90 -8.15 1.44
C SER A 59 -8.35 -7.13 2.46
N PRO A 60 -8.47 -7.40 3.78
CA PRO A 60 -9.26 -8.50 4.36
C PRO A 60 -10.77 -8.31 4.07
N PRO A 61 -11.59 -9.38 4.11
CA PRO A 61 -13.03 -9.26 3.91
C PRO A 61 -13.67 -8.40 5.00
N ASN A 62 -14.89 -7.91 4.77
CA ASN A 62 -15.64 -7.27 5.85
C ASN A 62 -15.95 -8.28 6.96
N ASP A 63 -16.14 -7.77 8.16
CA ASP A 63 -16.61 -8.56 9.29
C ASP A 63 -17.98 -9.18 8.94
N PRO A 64 -18.14 -10.51 9.07
CA PRO A 64 -19.33 -11.20 8.57
C PRO A 64 -20.59 -10.91 9.40
N GLU A 65 -20.44 -10.51 10.66
CA GLU A 65 -21.57 -10.26 11.56
C GLU A 65 -22.05 -8.81 11.47
N SER A 66 -21.11 -7.86 11.55
CA SER A 66 -21.41 -6.42 11.56
C SER A 66 -21.37 -5.76 10.19
N GLY A 67 -20.76 -6.40 9.19
CA GLY A 67 -20.46 -5.79 7.89
C GLY A 67 -19.37 -4.71 7.97
N ALA A 68 -18.75 -4.51 9.13
CA ALA A 68 -17.73 -3.50 9.36
C ALA A 68 -16.49 -3.76 8.51
N TRP A 69 -15.78 -2.68 8.17
CA TRP A 69 -14.56 -2.80 7.41
C TRP A 69 -13.46 -3.42 8.28
N GLN A 70 -12.77 -4.40 7.74
CA GLN A 70 -11.56 -4.93 8.36
C GLN A 70 -10.31 -4.41 7.65
N PHE A 71 -9.19 -4.40 8.36
CA PHE A 71 -7.90 -3.92 7.88
C PHE A 71 -6.77 -4.82 8.37
N TYR A 72 -5.72 -4.95 7.56
CA TYR A 72 -4.42 -5.40 8.05
C TYR A 72 -3.67 -4.19 8.63
N LEU A 73 -2.74 -4.46 9.55
CA LEU A 73 -1.81 -3.48 10.07
C LEU A 73 -0.48 -4.17 10.30
N HIS A 74 0.57 -3.66 9.66
CA HIS A 74 1.93 -4.16 9.76
C HIS A 74 2.74 -3.27 10.72
N PRO A 75 2.97 -3.64 11.99
CA PRO A 75 3.70 -2.80 12.93
C PRO A 75 5.22 -2.76 12.71
N HIS A 76 5.79 -3.80 12.11
CA HIS A 76 7.25 -3.92 11.90
C HIS A 76 7.60 -4.27 10.44
N GLN A 77 6.68 -4.00 9.52
CA GLN A 77 6.88 -4.20 8.09
C GLN A 77 6.42 -2.97 7.31
N GLU A 78 7.31 -2.47 6.45
CA GLU A 78 6.97 -1.57 5.35
C GLU A 78 6.66 -2.43 4.11
N ASP A 79 5.58 -2.09 3.41
CA ASP A 79 5.23 -2.72 2.15
C ASP A 79 5.71 -1.87 0.97
N ASN A 80 6.15 -2.52 -0.10
CA ASN A 80 6.45 -1.90 -1.39
C ASN A 80 5.76 -2.72 -2.49
N LEU A 81 4.52 -2.33 -2.80
CA LEU A 81 3.57 -3.10 -3.60
C LEU A 81 3.59 -2.70 -5.07
N LEU A 82 3.80 -3.66 -5.95
CA LEU A 82 3.69 -3.52 -7.39
C LEU A 82 2.60 -4.46 -7.94
N ALA A 83 1.62 -3.92 -8.65
CA ALA A 83 0.69 -4.75 -9.42
C ALA A 83 1.38 -5.24 -10.71
N ALA A 84 1.62 -6.55 -10.79
CA ALA A 84 2.22 -7.20 -11.95
C ALA A 84 1.16 -7.63 -12.98
N SER A 85 -0.08 -7.86 -12.54
CA SER A 85 -1.24 -8.13 -13.39
C SER A 85 -2.52 -7.66 -12.71
N GLY A 86 -3.48 -7.18 -13.49
CA GLY A 86 -4.67 -6.50 -12.99
C GLY A 86 -4.33 -5.24 -12.19
N GLY A 87 -5.35 -4.56 -11.68
CA GLY A 87 -5.21 -3.46 -10.76
C GLY A 87 -5.81 -3.76 -9.39
N ARG A 88 -5.47 -2.89 -8.44
CA ARG A 88 -5.91 -3.01 -7.04
C ARG A 88 -6.08 -1.62 -6.44
N THR A 89 -7.22 -1.40 -5.80
CA THR A 89 -7.52 -0.14 -5.11
C THR A 89 -7.32 -0.36 -3.61
N PHE A 90 -6.37 0.38 -3.03
CA PHE A 90 -6.03 0.35 -1.62
C PHE A 90 -6.74 1.47 -0.86
N PHE A 91 -7.16 1.15 0.35
CA PHE A 91 -7.78 2.06 1.31
C PHE A 91 -6.82 2.12 2.49
N LEU A 92 -6.16 3.25 2.67
CA LEU A 92 -5.11 3.46 3.66
C LEU A 92 -5.62 4.39 4.75
N VAL A 93 -5.51 3.96 6.00
CA VAL A 93 -5.82 4.79 7.16
C VAL A 93 -4.63 4.83 8.09
N ASN A 94 -4.06 6.01 8.30
CA ASN A 94 -3.08 6.24 9.35
C ASN A 94 -3.54 7.41 10.19
N LEU A 95 -3.87 7.14 11.45
CA LEU A 95 -4.50 8.10 12.36
C LEU A 95 -3.57 9.24 12.77
N ALA A 96 -2.29 9.16 12.41
CA ALA A 96 -1.31 10.19 12.71
C ALA A 96 -0.97 11.10 11.51
N TRP A 97 -1.53 10.84 10.33
CA TRP A 97 -1.47 11.79 9.21
C TRP A 97 -2.48 12.93 9.41
N GLU A 98 -2.18 14.10 8.84
CA GLU A 98 -3.07 15.27 8.87
C GLU A 98 -4.44 14.94 8.25
N GLN A 99 -4.42 14.27 7.09
CA GLN A 99 -5.58 13.61 6.52
C GLN A 99 -5.42 12.11 6.74
N PRO A 100 -6.24 11.45 7.58
CA PRO A 100 -5.96 10.08 7.96
C PRO A 100 -6.32 9.07 6.87
N PHE A 101 -7.26 9.40 5.97
CA PHE A 101 -7.85 8.44 5.03
C PHE A 101 -7.53 8.76 3.57
N HIS A 102 -6.89 7.81 2.90
CA HIS A 102 -6.47 7.89 1.51
C HIS A 102 -6.95 6.67 0.72
N ILE A 103 -7.29 6.87 -0.55
CA ILE A 103 -7.56 5.79 -1.50
C ILE A 103 -6.55 5.87 -2.63
N VAL A 104 -5.83 4.78 -2.87
CA VAL A 104 -4.73 4.71 -3.82
C VAL A 104 -4.98 3.59 -4.82
N ARG A 105 -4.96 3.93 -6.11
CA ARG A 105 -5.05 2.95 -7.20
C ARG A 105 -3.67 2.49 -7.62
N LEU A 106 -3.46 1.17 -7.65
CA LEU A 106 -2.37 0.54 -8.39
C LEU A 106 -2.90 -0.05 -9.68
N GLU A 107 -2.31 0.37 -10.80
CA GLU A 107 -2.50 -0.25 -12.11
C GLU A 107 -1.37 -1.22 -12.41
N SER A 108 -1.64 -2.21 -13.27
CA SER A 108 -0.62 -3.15 -13.72
C SER A 108 0.56 -2.43 -14.40
N GLY A 109 1.76 -2.58 -13.84
CA GLY A 109 2.95 -1.88 -14.30
C GLY A 109 2.91 -0.36 -14.09
N GLY A 110 2.07 0.14 -13.17
CA GLY A 110 2.17 1.49 -12.61
C GLY A 110 3.25 1.57 -11.53
N ASP A 111 3.26 2.64 -10.73
CA ASP A 111 4.25 2.87 -9.68
C ASP A 111 4.20 1.82 -8.55
N ILE A 112 5.26 1.76 -7.73
CA ILE A 112 5.31 0.95 -6.51
C ILE A 112 4.67 1.75 -5.37
N LEU A 113 3.63 1.22 -4.73
CA LEU A 113 3.04 1.82 -3.54
C LEU A 113 3.84 1.41 -2.31
N ARG A 114 4.52 2.37 -1.69
CA ARG A 114 5.15 2.20 -0.38
C ARG A 114 4.17 2.52 0.73
N ILE A 115 3.87 1.56 1.60
CA ILE A 115 3.02 1.74 2.77
C ILE A 115 3.90 1.65 4.03
N PRO A 116 4.01 2.73 4.81
CA PRO A 116 4.82 2.73 6.03
C PRO A 116 4.14 1.93 7.15
N PRO A 117 4.92 1.39 8.10
CA PRO A 117 4.39 0.74 9.30
C PRO A 117 3.38 1.61 10.05
N GLY A 118 2.45 0.98 10.76
CA GLY A 118 1.41 1.72 11.49
C GLY A 118 0.23 2.20 10.63
N THR A 119 0.20 1.85 9.35
CA THR A 119 -0.91 2.16 8.43
C THR A 119 -1.89 1.00 8.33
N PHE A 120 -3.14 1.21 8.73
CA PHE A 120 -4.23 0.28 8.46
C PHE A 120 -4.49 0.26 6.96
N HIS A 121 -4.52 -0.91 6.36
CA HIS A 121 -4.81 -1.00 4.94
C HIS A 121 -5.72 -2.19 4.62
N ARG A 122 -6.56 -1.96 3.63
CA ARG A 122 -7.38 -2.97 2.96
C ARG A 122 -7.41 -2.65 1.48
N SER A 123 -7.98 -3.54 0.69
CA SER A 123 -7.98 -3.36 -0.76
C SER A 123 -9.10 -4.10 -1.45
N ILE A 124 -9.34 -3.73 -2.69
CA ILE A 124 -10.24 -4.40 -3.63
C ILE A 124 -9.47 -4.64 -4.92
N SER A 125 -9.41 -5.88 -5.40
CA SER A 125 -8.84 -6.18 -6.72
C SER A 125 -9.85 -5.92 -7.84
N ASP A 126 -9.35 -5.85 -9.07
CA ASP A 126 -10.18 -5.69 -10.27
C ASP A 126 -11.12 -6.88 -10.51
N PRO A 127 -12.14 -6.71 -11.40
CA PRO A 127 -13.09 -7.77 -11.73
C PRO A 127 -12.46 -9.08 -12.19
N ASP A 128 -11.28 -9.05 -12.81
CA ASP A 128 -10.54 -10.24 -13.27
C ASP A 128 -9.48 -10.72 -12.25
N GLY A 129 -9.37 -10.06 -11.10
CA GLY A 129 -8.36 -10.34 -10.09
C GLY A 129 -7.09 -9.49 -10.22
N SER A 130 -6.08 -9.85 -9.44
CA SER A 130 -4.78 -9.17 -9.47
C SER A 130 -3.64 -10.09 -9.01
N VAL A 131 -2.44 -9.81 -9.49
CA VAL A 131 -1.18 -10.37 -8.99
C VAL A 131 -0.31 -9.21 -8.53
N VAL A 132 0.04 -9.21 -7.24
CA VAL A 132 0.84 -8.15 -6.61
C VAL A 132 2.10 -8.76 -6.03
N LEU A 133 3.24 -8.14 -6.34
CA LEU A 133 4.51 -8.38 -5.67
C LEU A 133 4.66 -7.36 -4.55
N ASN A 134 4.91 -7.83 -3.32
CA ASN A 134 5.33 -6.98 -2.22
C ASN A 134 6.83 -7.16 -1.97
N GLN A 135 7.61 -6.10 -2.12
CA GLN A 135 9.03 -6.06 -1.77
C GLN A 135 9.18 -5.51 -0.35
N ALA A 136 8.72 -6.28 0.63
CA ALA A 136 8.66 -5.86 2.02
C ALA A 136 10.04 -5.55 2.62
N VAL A 137 10.06 -4.60 3.56
CA VAL A 137 11.16 -4.36 4.50
C VAL A 137 10.66 -4.73 5.89
N ARG A 138 11.24 -5.78 6.47
CA ARG A 138 10.89 -6.28 7.81
C ARG A 138 11.97 -5.88 8.81
N GLU A 139 11.57 -5.23 9.89
CA GLU A 139 12.46 -4.91 11.00
C GLU A 139 12.68 -6.11 11.93
N ASP A 140 13.65 -5.98 12.84
CA ASP A 140 13.86 -6.97 13.90
C ASP A 140 12.59 -7.11 14.75
N GLY A 141 12.11 -8.35 14.89
CA GLY A 141 10.87 -8.65 15.62
C GLY A 141 9.61 -8.76 14.74
N ALA A 142 9.72 -8.52 13.44
CA ALA A 142 8.63 -8.78 12.49
C ALA A 142 8.17 -10.25 12.57
N SER A 143 6.85 -10.45 12.60
CA SER A 143 6.24 -11.78 12.69
C SER A 143 5.04 -11.85 11.77
N LEU A 144 5.01 -12.80 10.84
CA LEU A 144 3.90 -12.94 9.89
C LEU A 144 2.53 -13.03 10.59
N VAL A 145 2.45 -13.67 11.76
CA VAL A 145 1.19 -13.74 12.53
C VAL A 145 0.74 -12.36 13.02
N ARG A 146 1.68 -11.49 13.42
CA ARG A 146 1.40 -10.16 13.93
C ARG A 146 1.19 -9.15 12.81
N GLU A 147 2.03 -9.20 11.77
CA GLU A 147 1.92 -8.33 10.61
C GLU A 147 0.58 -8.54 9.91
N PHE A 148 0.12 -9.78 9.72
CA PHE A 148 -1.14 -10.06 9.03
C PHE A 148 -2.35 -10.16 9.96
N ARG A 149 -2.27 -9.56 11.16
CA ARG A 149 -3.43 -9.49 12.06
C ARG A 149 -4.51 -8.60 11.45
N VAL A 150 -5.74 -9.08 11.54
CA VAL A 150 -6.94 -8.36 11.09
C VAL A 150 -7.51 -7.53 12.24
N TYR A 151 -7.87 -6.29 11.94
CA TYR A 151 -8.50 -5.34 12.87
C TYR A 151 -9.87 -4.92 12.33
N ASN A 152 -10.90 -5.02 13.16
CA ASN A 152 -12.26 -4.61 12.82
C ASN A 152 -12.43 -3.11 13.14
N SER A 153 -12.89 -2.32 12.16
CA SER A 153 -13.07 -0.88 12.34
C SER A 153 -14.09 -0.54 13.44
N ALA A 154 -15.11 -1.37 13.66
CA ALA A 154 -16.12 -1.17 14.69
C ALA A 154 -15.55 -1.27 16.13
N GLU A 155 -14.42 -1.96 16.31
CA GLU A 155 -13.77 -2.12 17.60
C GLU A 155 -12.76 -1.00 17.91
N ILE A 156 -12.45 -0.15 16.93
CA ILE A 156 -11.45 0.92 17.04
C ILE A 156 -12.14 2.26 16.72
N PRO A 157 -12.60 3.01 17.74
CA PRO A 157 -13.42 4.22 17.54
C PRO A 157 -12.80 5.25 16.59
N ALA A 158 -11.49 5.46 16.65
CA ALA A 158 -10.80 6.39 15.77
C ALA A 158 -10.74 5.91 14.30
N LEU A 159 -10.58 4.60 14.08
CA LEU A 159 -10.62 4.01 12.74
C LEU A 159 -12.04 4.08 12.15
N MET A 160 -13.06 3.73 12.94
CA MET A 160 -14.46 3.90 12.55
C MET A 160 -14.75 5.37 12.20
N ALA A 161 -14.35 6.32 13.04
CA ALA A 161 -14.58 7.74 12.80
C ALA A 161 -13.90 8.25 11.53
N ALA A 162 -12.72 7.72 11.17
CA ALA A 162 -12.01 8.10 9.95
C ALA A 162 -12.65 7.53 8.67
N THR A 163 -13.36 6.40 8.76
CA THR A 163 -13.89 5.68 7.59
C THR A 163 -15.41 5.71 7.46
N HIS A 164 -16.12 6.29 8.44
CA HIS A 164 -17.58 6.41 8.41
C HIS A 164 -18.04 7.31 7.26
N SER A 165 -19.25 7.08 6.74
CA SER A 165 -19.80 7.85 5.60
C SER A 165 -19.97 9.35 5.88
N SER A 166 -20.05 9.73 7.16
CA SER A 166 -20.11 11.13 7.61
C SER A 166 -18.74 11.76 7.86
N ALA A 167 -17.65 11.01 7.73
CA ALA A 167 -16.28 11.51 7.88
C ALA A 167 -15.88 12.40 6.69
N PRO A 168 -14.82 13.20 6.81
CA PRO A 168 -14.21 13.84 5.65
C PRO A 168 -13.90 12.81 4.56
N LYS A 169 -14.15 13.18 3.30
CA LYS A 169 -13.90 12.28 2.17
C LYS A 169 -12.41 11.93 2.09
N PRO A 170 -12.06 10.70 1.70
CA PRO A 170 -10.67 10.31 1.52
C PRO A 170 -10.00 11.14 0.43
N GLN A 171 -8.70 11.35 0.56
CA GLN A 171 -7.91 11.87 -0.54
C GLN A 171 -7.68 10.76 -1.58
N LEU A 172 -7.90 11.10 -2.84
CA LEU A 172 -7.91 10.15 -3.95
C LEU A 172 -6.61 10.24 -4.77
N HIS A 173 -5.99 9.10 -5.06
CA HIS A 173 -4.70 8.99 -5.77
C HIS A 173 -4.80 7.94 -6.86
N GLY A 174 -4.63 8.35 -8.12
CA GLY A 174 -4.67 7.44 -9.27
C GLY A 174 -6.04 6.79 -9.57
N VAL A 175 -7.08 7.08 -8.77
CA VAL A 175 -8.46 6.74 -9.11
C VAL A 175 -9.02 7.82 -10.02
N GLU A 176 -9.58 7.45 -11.16
CA GLU A 176 -10.50 8.36 -11.84
C GLU A 176 -11.71 8.60 -10.92
N PRO A 177 -12.34 9.79 -10.94
CA PRO A 177 -13.57 10.04 -10.20
C PRO A 177 -14.74 9.25 -10.81
N LEU A 178 -14.72 7.93 -10.64
CA LEU A 178 -15.91 7.11 -10.83
C LEU A 178 -16.80 7.33 -9.61
N LEU A 179 -17.84 8.14 -9.85
CA LEU A 179 -19.07 8.32 -9.08
C LEU A 179 -19.03 7.76 -7.66
N GLN A 180 -19.02 8.67 -6.68
CA GLN A 180 -19.49 8.40 -5.32
C GLN A 180 -20.88 7.77 -5.37
N ALA A 181 -20.94 6.44 -5.34
CA ALA A 181 -22.17 5.69 -5.25
C ALA A 181 -21.87 4.29 -4.69
N ALA A 182 -21.68 4.24 -3.36
CA ALA A 182 -22.15 3.17 -2.49
C ALA A 182 -22.14 3.70 -1.05
#